data_AF-A0A932FM44-F1
#
_entry.id   AF-A0A932FM44-F1
#
_cell.length_a   1.000
_cell.length_b   1.000
_cell.length_c   1.000
_cell.angle_alpha   90.00
_cell.angle_beta   90.00
_cell.angle_gamma   90.00
#
_symmetry.space_group_name_H-M   'P 1'
#
loop_
_entity.id
_entity.type
_entity.pdbx_description
1 polymer ?
#
loop_
_entity_poly.entity_id
_entity_poly.type
_entity_poly.pdbx_seq_one_letter_code
_entity_poly.pdbx_strand_id
1 'polypeptide(L)' 'MVTLRLNPAMDRKLARLAKASGTSKTAIARSALLDRLQEEDDIRIAEERLKRLDAGKSRTYTLEEVERELGLAR' A
#
# COMPACT_ATOMS: atom_id res chain seq x y z
N MET A 1 6.18 7.91 20.91
CA MET A 1 5.72 9.20 20.31
C MET A 1 6.76 9.63 19.31
N VAL A 2 6.38 9.85 18.04
CA VAL A 2 7.29 10.32 16.98
C VAL A 2 7.00 11.79 16.70
N THR A 3 8.04 12.63 16.70
CA THR A 3 7.90 14.05 16.37
C THR A 3 8.42 14.29 14.97
N LEU A 4 7.56 14.76 14.06
CA LEU A 4 7.95 15.13 12.70
C LEU A 4 8.16 16.63 12.59
N ARG A 5 9.30 17.05 12.04
CA ARG A 5 9.52 18.42 11.58
C ARG A 5 9.10 18.52 10.13
N LEU A 6 8.09 19.34 9.86
CA LEU A 6 7.57 19.59 8.51
C LEU A 6 7.94 21.00 8.07
N ASN A 7 8.10 21.17 6.76
CA ASN A 7 8.23 22.51 6.20
C ASN A 7 6.88 23.28 6.32
N PRO A 8 6.90 24.63 6.30
CA PRO A 8 5.69 25.43 6.47
C PRO A 8 4.61 25.21 5.40
N ALA A 9 5.00 24.77 4.20
CA ALA A 9 4.04 24.47 3.13
C ALA A 9 3.24 23.20 3.44
N MET A 10 3.91 22.16 3.93
CA MET A 10 3.29 20.88 4.28
C MET A 10 2.40 21.01 5.51
N ASP A 11 2.83 21.74 6.54
CA ASP A 11 1.98 21.98 7.71
C ASP A 11 0.67 22.69 7.34
N ARG A 12 0.75 23.70 6.46
CA ARG A 12 -0.45 24.37 5.91
C ARG A 12 -1.33 23.43 5.09
N LYS A 13 -0.75 22.55 4.28
CA LYS A 13 -1.49 21.54 3.52
C LYS A 13 -2.24 20.58 4.44
N LEU A 14 -1.57 20.05 5.46
CA LEU A 14 -2.18 19.18 6.47
C LEU A 14 -3.28 19.89 7.26
N ALA A 15 -3.09 21.17 7.61
CA ALA A 15 -4.11 21.97 8.28
C ALA A 15 -5.40 22.08 7.45
N ARG A 16 -5.25 22.35 6.15
CA ARG A 16 -6.39 22.46 5.23
C ARG A 16 -7.12 21.13 5.06
N LEU A 17 -6.37 20.03 4.89
CA LEU A 17 -6.95 18.69 4.75
C LEU A 17 -7.70 18.29 6.03
N ALA A 18 -7.07 18.47 7.20
CA ALA A 18 -7.67 18.22 8.51
C ALA A 18 -9.00 18.97 8.68
N LYS A 19 -9.03 20.25 8.32
CA LYS A 19 -10.25 21.07 8.38
C LYS A 19 -11.36 20.55 7.44
N ALA A 20 -11.00 20.10 6.24
CA ALA A 20 -11.95 19.62 5.25
C ALA A 20 -12.54 18.24 5.61
N SER A 21 -11.73 17.35 6.21
CA SER A 21 -12.14 16.00 6.60
C SER A 21 -12.74 15.90 8.01
N GLY A 22 -12.64 16.97 8.82
CA GLY A 22 -13.04 16.94 10.23
C GLY A 22 -12.10 16.10 11.10
N THR A 23 -10.86 15.87 10.66
CA THR A 23 -9.86 15.05 11.37
C THR A 23 -8.70 15.91 11.89
N SER A 24 -7.80 15.34 12.69
CA SER A 24 -6.59 16.05 13.13
C SER A 24 -5.45 15.94 12.10
N LYS A 25 -4.51 16.90 12.13
CA LYS A 25 -3.27 16.85 11.31
C LYS A 25 -2.50 15.55 11.58
N THR A 26 -2.41 15.15 12.86
CA THR A 26 -1.70 13.95 13.29
C THR A 26 -2.34 12.68 12.74
N ALA A 27 -3.67 12.61 12.67
CA ALA A 27 -4.37 11.46 12.09
C ALA A 27 -4.06 11.31 10.60
N ILE A 28 -4.09 12.41 9.84
CA ILE A 28 -3.75 12.40 8.41
C ILE A 28 -2.28 12.04 8.20
N ALA A 29 -1.38 12.65 8.96
CA ALA A 29 0.05 12.34 8.87
C ALA A 29 0.34 10.88 9.21
N ARG A 30 -0.36 10.31 10.21
CA ARG A 30 -0.26 8.89 10.56
C ARG A 30 -0.76 8.00 9.42
N SER A 31 -1.94 8.28 8.86
CA SER A 31 -2.49 7.50 7.75
C SER A 31 -1.54 7.51 6.57
N ALA A 32 -1.09 8.70 6.15
CA ALA A 32 -0.19 8.84 5.01
C ALA A 32 1.13 8.07 5.20
N LEU A 33 1.64 7.97 6.43
CA LEU A 33 2.82 7.17 6.72
C LEU A 33 2.53 5.67 6.63
N LEU A 34 1.41 5.21 7.20
CA LEU A 34 0.99 3.80 7.12
C LEU A 34 0.74 3.38 5.67
N ASP A 35 0.02 4.20 4.92
CA ASP A 35 -0.29 3.95 3.50
C ASP A 35 1.00 3.84 2.68
N ARG A 36 1.99 4.70 2.96
CA ARG A 36 3.29 4.65 2.29
C ARG A 36 4.06 3.37 2.61
N LEU A 37 4.08 2.96 3.88
CA LEU A 37 4.75 1.72 4.30
C LEU A 37 4.08 0.49 3.68
N GLN A 38 2.75 0.48 3.62
CA GLN A 38 2.00 -0.59 2.99
C GLN A 38 2.32 -0.69 1.49
N GLU A 39 2.36 0.43 0.77
CA GLU A 39 2.76 0.46 -0.63
C GLU A 39 4.18 -0.11 -0.86
N GLU A 40 5.13 0.22 0.02
CA GLU A 40 6.50 -0.33 -0.06
C GLU A 40 6.51 -1.85 0.13
N ASP A 41 5.73 -2.34 1.10
CA ASP A 41 5.64 -3.77 1.36
C ASP A 41 4.95 -4.52 0.22
N ASP A 42 3.90 -3.96 -0.36
CA ASP A 42 3.20 -4.55 -1.51
C ASP A 42 4.13 -4.68 -2.72
N ILE A 43 4.90 -3.62 -3.03
CA ILE A 43 5.93 -3.64 -4.08
C ILE A 43 6.99 -4.70 -3.77
N ARG A 44 7.52 -4.72 -2.53
CA ARG A 44 8.56 -5.68 -2.13
C ARG A 44 8.07 -7.12 -2.28
N ILE A 45 6.86 -7.43 -1.85
CA ILE A 45 6.26 -8.77 -1.97
C ILE A 45 6.09 -9.14 -3.45
N ALA A 46 5.63 -8.20 -4.28
CA ALA A 46 5.49 -8.43 -5.72
C ALA A 46 6.85 -8.73 -6.39
N GLU A 47 7.89 -7.96 -6.06
CA GLU A 47 9.25 -8.19 -6.57
C GLU A 47 9.82 -9.53 -6.12
N GLU A 48 9.62 -9.93 -4.86
CA GLU A 48 10.05 -11.23 -4.34
C GLU A 48 9.35 -12.38 -5.08
N ARG A 49 8.05 -12.24 -5.35
CA ARG A 49 7.29 -13.23 -6.13
C ARG A 49 7.80 -13.33 -7.57
N LEU A 50 8.08 -12.21 -8.22
CA LEU A 50 8.61 -12.17 -9.58
C LEU A 50 9.99 -12.83 -9.65
N LYS A 51 10.90 -12.49 -8.73
CA LYS A 51 12.24 -13.13 -8.65
C LYS A 51 12.16 -14.65 -8.50
N ARG A 52 11.21 -15.14 -7.70
CA ARG A 52 11.00 -16.59 -7.56
C ARG A 52 10.42 -17.23 -8.81
N LEU A 53 9.51 -16.53 -9.50
CA LEU A 53 8.97 -16.97 -10.78
C LEU A 53 10.08 -17.09 -11.83
N ASP A 54 10.91 -16.05 -11.99
CA ASP A 54 12.02 -16.03 -12.94
C ASP A 54 13.06 -17.12 -12.64
N ALA A 55 13.27 -17.43 -11.35
CA ALA A 55 14.14 -18.52 -10.92
C ALA A 55 13.53 -19.93 -11.08
N GLY A 56 12.31 -20.05 -11.63
CA GLY A 56 11.59 -21.33 -11.76
C GLY A 56 11.15 -21.94 -10.42
N LYS A 57 11.14 -21.14 -9.33
CA LYS A 57 10.79 -21.56 -7.96
C LYS A 57 9.33 -21.30 -7.60
N SER A 58 8.52 -20.88 -8.56
CA SER A 58 7.09 -20.64 -8.41
C SER A 58 6.34 -21.27 -9.58
N ARG A 59 5.19 -21.86 -9.28
CA ARG A 59 4.25 -22.35 -10.30
C ARG A 59 3.41 -21.18 -10.82
N THR A 60 3.15 -21.18 -12.12
CA THR A 60 2.10 -20.36 -12.74
C THR A 60 0.82 -21.16 -12.89
N TYR A 61 -0.31 -20.47 -12.88
CA TYR A 61 -1.62 -21.06 -13.11
C TYR A 61 -2.22 -20.43 -14.37
N THR A 62 -2.88 -21.26 -15.17
CA THR A 62 -3.74 -20.83 -16.27
C THR A 62 -5.01 -20.19 -15.72
N LEU A 63 -5.73 -19.43 -16.55
CA LEU A 63 -7.00 -18.85 -16.15
C LEU A 63 -8.01 -19.95 -15.78
N GLU A 64 -8.09 -21.02 -16.56
CA GLU A 64 -9.01 -22.13 -16.29
C GLU A 64 -8.71 -22.85 -14.96
N GLU A 65 -7.43 -22.99 -14.60
CA GLU A 65 -7.04 -23.53 -13.29
C GLU A 65 -7.51 -22.64 -12.14
N VAL A 66 -7.32 -21.33 -12.26
CA VAL A 66 -7.72 -20.35 -11.23
C VAL A 66 -9.24 -20.31 -11.08
N GLU A 67 -9.98 -20.24 -12.20
CA GLU A 67 -11.45 -20.20 -12.18
C GLU A 67 -12.03 -21.47 -11.54
N ARG A 68 -11.45 -22.64 -11.83
CA ARG A 68 -11.87 -23.90 -11.22
C ARG A 68 -11.58 -23.92 -9.71
N GLU A 69 -10.41 -23.48 -9.28
CA GLU A 69 -10.01 -23.50 -7.86
C GLU A 69 -10.81 -22.49 -7.02
N LEU A 70 -11.20 -21.35 -7.60
CA LEU A 70 -12.01 -20.33 -6.93
C LEU A 70 -13.53 -20.55 -7.08
N GLY A 71 -13.98 -21.60 -7.77
CA GLY A 71 -15.40 -21.86 -8.01
C GLY A 71 -16.08 -20.84 -8.93
N LEU A 72 -15.31 -20.22 -9.82
CA LEU A 72 -15.76 -19.23 -10.80
C LEU A 72 -15.93 -19.83 -12.22
N ALA A 73 -15.53 -21.08 -12.42
CA ALA A 73 -15.73 -21.79 -13.68
C ALA A 73 -17.23 -21.91 -13.99
N ARG A 74 -17.64 -21.44 -15.17
CA ARG A 74 -19.02 -21.51 -15.68
C ARG A 74 -19.31 -22.81 -16.41
#